data_AF-A0A5B7KGA5-F1
#
_entry.id   AF-A0A5B7KGA5-F1
#
_cell.length_a   1.000
_cell.length_b   1.000
_cell.length_c   1.000
_cell.angle_alpha   90.00
_cell.angle_beta   90.00
_cell.angle_gamma   90.00
#
_symmetry.space_group_name_H-M   'P 1'
#
loop_
_entity.id
_entity.type
_entity.pdbx_description
1 polymer ?
#
loop_
_entity_poly.entity_id
_entity_poly.type
_entity_poly.pdbx_seq_one_letter_code
_entity_poly.pdbx_strand_id
1 'polypeptide(L)' 'MDLSALAREAGLTVSVIQDAGRTQIAPGSRTVVGIGPGPIDVIDQVTGHLKLY' A
#
# COMPACT_ATOMS: atom_id res chain seq x y z
N MET A 1 -10.30 5.12 1.01
CA MET A 1 -10.13 3.67 1.23
C MET A 1 -8.67 3.46 1.62
N ASP A 2 -8.38 2.87 2.79
CA ASP A 2 -7.00 2.62 3.21
C ASP A 2 -6.57 1.22 2.73
N LEU A 3 -5.81 1.17 1.63
CA LEU A 3 -5.27 -0.06 1.05
C LEU A 3 -4.49 -0.90 2.06
N SER A 4 -3.81 -0.24 3.01
CA SER A 4 -3.00 -0.93 4.02
C SER A 4 -3.87 -1.65 5.05
N ALA A 5 -5.08 -1.17 5.32
CA ALA A 5 -6.03 -1.84 6.19
C ALA A 5 -6.66 -3.03 5.47
N LEU A 6 -7.14 -2.81 4.24
CA LEU A 6 -7.77 -3.85 3.43
C LEU A 6 -6.83 -5.04 3.18
N ALA A 7 -5.57 -4.79 2.84
CA ALA A 7 -4.58 -5.85 2.66
C ALA A 7 -4.31 -6.65 3.94
N ARG A 8 -4.27 -5.99 5.11
CA ARG A 8 -4.10 -6.69 6.40
C ARG A 8 -5.29 -7.57 6.74
N GLU A 9 -6.51 -7.10 6.47
CA GLU A 9 -7.75 -7.88 6.65
C GLU A 9 -7.80 -9.09 5.72
N ALA A 10 -7.26 -8.95 4.49
CA ALA A 10 -7.09 -10.05 3.54
C ALA A 10 -5.93 -11.02 3.89
N GLY A 11 -5.24 -10.80 5.01
CA GLY A 11 -4.13 -11.65 5.45
C GLY A 11 -2.81 -11.44 4.69
N LEU A 12 -2.69 -10.34 3.93
CA LEU A 12 -1.47 -10.02 3.19
C LEU A 12 -0.46 -9.27 4.06
N THR A 13 0.82 -9.48 3.76
CA THR A 13 1.90 -8.66 4.32
C THR A 13 1.83 -7.25 3.75
N VAL A 14 2.01 -6.24 4.60
CA VAL A 14 1.90 -4.82 4.22
C VAL A 14 3.07 -4.01 4.78
N SER A 15 3.68 -3.21 3.93
CA SER A 15 4.69 -2.21 4.30
C SER A 15 4.21 -0.82 3.91
N VAL A 16 4.11 0.09 4.87
CA VAL A 16 3.73 1.49 4.63
C VAL A 16 4.99 2.34 4.71
N ILE A 17 5.33 3.00 3.61
CA ILE A 17 6.47 3.90 3.53
C ILE A 17 5.98 5.33 3.75
N GLN A 18 6.60 6.00 4.72
CA GLN A 18 6.39 7.41 4.99
C GLN A 18 7.58 8.20 4.45
N ASP A 19 7.31 9.36 3.86
CA ASP A 19 8.39 10.25 3.45
C ASP A 19 9.17 10.70 4.69
N ALA A 20 10.49 10.60 4.61
CA ALA A 20 11.39 10.97 5.69
C ALA A 20 11.52 12.50 5.88
N GLY A 21 10.70 13.31 5.19
CA GLY A 21 10.74 14.77 5.22
C GLY A 21 11.94 15.35 4.48
N ARG A 22 12.51 14.61 3.51
CA ARG A 22 13.63 15.07 2.68
C ARG A 22 13.19 15.66 1.33
N THR A 23 11.88 15.68 1.09
CA THR A 23 11.26 16.25 -0.11
C THR A 23 10.29 17.38 0.26
N GLN A 24 9.71 18.05 -0.74
CA GLN A 24 8.74 19.14 -0.53
C GLN A 24 7.37 18.65 -0.02
N ILE A 25 7.21 17.35 0.26
CA ILE A 25 5.99 16.77 0.83
C ILE A 25 6.01 16.96 2.36
N ALA A 26 4.86 17.29 2.93
CA ALA A 26 4.72 17.46 4.37
C ALA A 26 5.27 16.22 5.13
N PRO A 27 6.12 16.42 6.17
CA PRO A 27 6.66 15.33 6.97
C PRO A 27 5.56 14.41 7.52
N GLY A 28 5.77 13.09 7.46
CA GLY A 28 4.82 12.09 7.96
C GLY A 28 3.72 11.69 6.98
N SER A 29 3.71 12.22 5.75
CA SER A 29 2.82 11.73 4.69
C SER A 29 3.14 10.28 4.32
N ARG A 30 2.11 9.42 4.27
CA ARG A 30 2.23 8.06 3.71
C ARG A 30 2.32 8.19 2.19
N THR A 31 3.48 7.87 1.61
CA THR A 31 3.73 8.07 0.18
C THR A 31 3.52 6.82 -0.64
N VAL A 32 3.85 5.65 -0.09
CA VAL A 32 3.77 4.37 -0.79
C VAL A 32 3.29 3.27 0.14
N VAL A 33 2.55 2.31 -0.41
CA VAL A 33 2.21 1.05 0.25
C VAL A 33 2.72 -0.12 -0.60
N GLY A 34 3.50 -1.02 0.02
CA GLY A 34 3.84 -2.32 -0.53
C GLY A 34 2.89 -3.38 0.02
N ILE A 35 2.32 -4.19 -0.86
CA ILE A 35 1.38 -5.27 -0.52
C ILE A 35 1.94 -6.58 -1.07
N GLY A 36 2.02 -7.59 -0.20
CA GLY A 36 2.58 -8.91 -0.50
C GLY A 36 3.96 -9.15 0.15
N PRO A 37 4.65 -10.24 -0.23
CA PRO A 37 4.22 -11.26 -1.20
C PRO A 37 2.96 -12.02 -0.76
N GLY A 38 2.19 -12.54 -1.72
CA GLY A 38 0.94 -13.28 -1.48
C GLY A 38 0.31 -13.79 -2.78
N PRO A 39 -0.78 -14.57 -2.70
CA PRO A 39 -1.51 -15.06 -3.87
C PRO A 39 -2.03 -13.92 -4.75
N ILE A 40 -1.89 -14.04 -6.07
CA ILE A 40 -2.22 -12.98 -7.04
C ILE A 40 -3.71 -12.60 -6.99
N ASP A 41 -4.59 -13.58 -6.83
CA ASP A 41 -6.03 -13.39 -6.70
C ASP A 41 -6.41 -12.58 -5.47
N VAL A 42 -5.70 -12.76 -4.35
CA VAL A 42 -5.91 -11.99 -3.12
C VAL A 42 -5.32 -10.57 -3.26
N ILE A 43 -4.16 -10.43 -3.91
CA ILE A 43 -3.57 -9.12 -4.19
C ILE A 43 -4.49 -8.30 -5.11
N ASP A 44 -5.02 -8.91 -6.17
CA ASP A 44 -5.87 -8.23 -7.16
C ASP A 44 -7.21 -7.78 -6.57
N GLN A 45 -7.77 -8.50 -5.59
CA GLN A 45 -8.95 -8.03 -4.84
C GLN A 45 -8.69 -6.68 -4.16
N VAL A 46 -7.44 -6.43 -3.76
CA VAL A 46 -7.03 -5.20 -3.07
C VAL A 46 -6.59 -4.12 -4.06
N THR A 47 -5.81 -4.47 -5.09
CA THR A 47 -5.12 -3.49 -5.95
C THR A 47 -5.62 -3.44 -7.40
N GLY A 48 -6.41 -4.41 -7.86
CA GLY A 48 -6.76 -4.57 -9.29
C GLY A 48 -7.58 -3.43 -9.90
N HIS A 49 -8.17 -2.57 -9.07
CA HIS A 49 -8.90 -1.38 -9.51
C HIS A 49 -7.99 -0.15 -9.71
N LEU A 50 -6.71 -0.24 -9.32
CA LEU A 50 -5.75 0.83 -9.47
C LEU A 50 -5.22 0.89 -10.91
N LYS A 51 -4.96 2.10 -11.39
CA LYS A 51 -4.25 2.30 -12.66
C LYS A 51 -2.78 1.97 -12.48
N LEU A 52 -2.18 1.41 -13.52
CA LEU A 52 -0.73 1.27 -13.60
C LEU A 52 -0.09 2.67 -13.69
N TYR A 53 1.00 2.85 -12.93
CA TYR A 53 1.78 4.08 -12.87
C TYR A 53 2.78 4.16 -14.02
#